data_AF-A0A932NZ66-F1
#
_entry.id   AF-A0A932NZ66-F1
#
_cell.length_a   1.000
_cell.length_b   1.000
_cell.length_c   1.000
_cell.angle_alpha   90.00
_cell.angle_beta   90.00
_cell.angle_gamma   90.00
#
_symmetry.space_group_name_H-M   'P 1'
#
loop_
_entity.id
_entity.type
_entity.pdbx_description
1 polymer ?
#
loop_
_entity_poly.entity_id
_entity_poly.type
_entity_poly.pdbx_seq_one_letter_code
_entity_poly.pdbx_strand_id
1 'polypeptide(L)'
;WKSPRREDVLKCKALEVVADSEESGPNIMAEAEPYDGGKQFFPRRLYILNHPEYETETLQNEYRRDSAREPATPLPQHYFSSKDASVVPPNTWRHAAHIYTNWIKAIY
;
A
#
# COMPACT_ATOMS: atom_id res chain seq x y z
N TRP A 1 3.37 -5.60 -8.72
CA TRP A 1 4.23 -4.85 -7.78
C TRP A 1 4.85 -5.83 -6.79
N LYS A 2 6.14 -5.71 -6.46
CA LYS A 2 6.80 -6.58 -5.46
C LYS A 2 7.19 -5.74 -4.25
N SER A 3 6.57 -6.01 -3.11
CA SER A 3 7.03 -5.49 -1.82
C SER A 3 8.36 -6.15 -1.42
N PRO A 4 9.27 -5.47 -0.70
CA PRO A 4 10.43 -6.11 -0.11
C PRO A 4 10.02 -7.27 0.82
N ARG A 5 10.89 -8.26 0.98
CA ARG A 5 10.65 -9.31 1.98
C ARG A 5 10.79 -8.74 3.38
N ARG A 6 9.88 -9.08 4.29
CA ARG A 6 9.92 -8.64 5.70
C ARG A 6 11.29 -8.91 6.34
N GLU A 7 11.86 -10.09 6.10
CA GLU A 7 13.18 -10.48 6.61
C GLU A 7 14.31 -9.53 6.19
N ASP A 8 14.21 -8.91 5.02
CA ASP A 8 15.22 -7.97 4.53
C ASP A 8 15.03 -6.59 5.15
N VAL A 9 13.78 -6.16 5.37
CA VAL A 9 13.48 -4.91 6.07
C VAL A 9 13.93 -4.98 7.53
N LEU A 10 13.70 -6.10 8.22
CA LEU A 10 14.09 -6.28 9.63
C LEU A 10 15.61 -6.24 9.87
N LYS A 11 16.44 -6.46 8.83
CA LYS A 11 17.90 -6.28 8.92
C LYS A 11 18.30 -4.80 8.95
N CYS A 12 17.42 -3.91 8.48
CA CYS A 12 17.67 -2.47 8.44
C CYS A 12 17.18 -1.81 9.73
N LYS A 13 18.09 -1.57 10.68
CA LYS A 13 17.78 -0.92 11.97
C LYS A 13 17.21 0.50 11.84
N ALA A 14 17.44 1.15 10.69
CA ALA A 14 16.93 2.49 10.42
C ALA A 14 15.44 2.49 10.06
N LEU A 15 14.83 1.33 9.83
CA LEU A 15 13.43 1.20 9.43
C LEU A 15 12.63 0.41 10.46
N GLU A 16 11.42 0.87 10.70
CA GLU A 16 10.40 0.17 11.46
C GLU A 16 9.26 -0.23 10.50
N VAL A 17 8.77 -1.46 10.63
CA VAL A 17 7.58 -1.93 9.89
C VAL A 17 6.34 -1.53 10.68
N VAL A 18 5.53 -0.64 10.10
CA VAL A 18 4.29 -0.12 10.72
C VAL A 18 3.09 -0.97 10.33
N ALA A 19 3.02 -1.42 9.07
CA ALA A 19 1.96 -2.29 8.58
C ALA A 19 2.50 -3.31 7.58
N ASP A 20 1.98 -4.53 7.66
CA ASP A 20 2.39 -5.69 6.87
C ASP A 20 1.16 -6.53 6.49
N SER A 21 1.30 -7.39 5.50
CA SER A 21 0.30 -8.35 5.04
C SER A 21 0.98 -9.68 4.74
N GLU A 22 0.34 -10.79 5.12
CA GLU A 22 0.84 -12.13 4.82
C GLU A 22 0.96 -12.39 3.32
N GLU A 23 0.08 -11.80 2.51
CA GLU A 23 0.05 -12.00 1.05
C GLU A 23 0.95 -11.01 0.30
N SER A 24 0.94 -9.73 0.69
CA SER A 24 1.62 -8.65 -0.05
C SER A 24 2.94 -8.18 0.56
N GLY A 25 3.27 -8.62 1.78
CA GLY A 25 4.44 -8.16 2.52
C GLY A 25 4.29 -6.74 3.11
N PRO A 26 5.40 -6.15 3.59
CA PRO A 26 5.41 -4.83 4.23
C PRO A 26 4.77 -3.76 3.35
N ASN A 27 3.79 -3.05 3.91
CA ASN A 27 3.02 -2.04 3.18
C ASN A 27 3.39 -0.63 3.63
N ILE A 28 3.61 -0.43 4.93
CA ILE A 28 3.97 0.86 5.51
C ILE A 28 5.20 0.69 6.40
N MET A 29 6.20 1.54 6.20
CA MET A 29 7.42 1.60 7.00
C MET A 29 7.72 3.03 7.40
N ALA A 30 8.38 3.21 8.53
CA ALA A 30 8.83 4.50 9.03
C ALA A 30 10.33 4.48 9.32
N GLU A 31 10.99 5.63 9.27
CA GLU A 31 12.33 5.73 9.88
C GLU A 31 12.20 5.52 11.40
N ALA A 32 13.02 4.64 11.95
CA ALA A 32 13.00 4.26 13.36
C ALA A 32 13.46 5.41 14.28
N GLU A 33 14.32 6.29 13.77
CA GLU A 33 14.76 7.47 14.52
C GLU A 33 13.71 8.59 14.41
N PRO A 34 13.20 9.08 15.55
CA PRO A 34 12.21 10.14 15.56
C PRO A 34 12.80 11.48 15.08
N TYR A 35 11.94 12.36 14.58
CA TYR A 35 12.35 13.70 14.20
C TYR A 35 12.85 14.50 15.42
N ASP A 36 13.94 15.27 15.25
CA ASP A 36 14.55 16.11 16.28
C ASP A 36 14.89 15.37 17.60
N GLY A 37 15.44 14.15 17.49
CA GLY A 37 15.95 13.41 18.65
C GLY A 37 14.87 12.99 19.66
N GLY A 38 13.63 12.81 19.20
CA GLY A 38 12.51 12.35 20.03
C GLY A 38 11.66 13.46 20.63
N LYS A 39 11.92 14.73 20.30
CA LYS A 39 11.07 15.85 20.73
C LYS A 39 9.71 15.85 20.04
N GLN A 40 9.61 15.24 18.88
CA GLN A 40 8.34 14.99 18.19
C GLN A 40 8.04 13.48 18.19
N PHE A 41 6.75 13.13 18.29
CA PHE A 41 6.27 11.75 18.25
C PHE A 41 6.28 11.13 16.85
N PHE A 42 6.74 11.85 15.84
CA PHE A 42 6.52 11.51 14.44
C PHE A 42 7.80 11.08 13.73
N PRO A 43 7.73 10.09 12.82
CA PRO A 43 8.90 9.65 12.08
C PRO A 43 9.30 10.72 11.07
N ARG A 44 10.60 10.84 10.81
CA ARG A 44 11.12 11.79 9.83
C ARG A 44 10.67 11.46 8.40
N ARG A 45 10.49 10.18 8.08
CA ARG A 45 10.00 9.71 6.79
C ARG A 45 9.05 8.53 6.97
N LEU A 46 8.04 8.50 6.11
CA LEU A 46 7.09 7.42 5.97
C LEU A 46 7.17 6.88 4.53
N TYR A 47 7.16 5.57 4.39
CA TYR A 47 7.18 4.85 3.12
C TYR A 47 5.89 4.05 3.01
N ILE A 48 5.11 4.31 1.96
CA ILE A 48 3.86 3.63 1.66
C ILE A 48 4.07 2.93 0.32
N LEU A 49 4.04 1.59 0.31
CA LEU A 49 4.34 0.77 -0.87
C LEU A 49 3.09 0.24 -1.57
N ASN A 50 1.94 0.41 -0.95
CA ASN A 50 0.63 0.16 -1.53
C ASN A 50 0.05 1.45 -2.13
N HIS A 51 -1.14 1.33 -2.72
CA HIS A 51 -1.81 2.43 -3.40
C HIS A 51 -3.16 2.79 -2.75
N PRO A 52 -3.19 3.28 -1.50
CA PRO A 52 -4.45 3.67 -0.85
C PRO A 52 -5.15 4.87 -1.53
N GLU A 53 -4.46 5.57 -2.44
CA GLU A 53 -5.00 6.65 -3.28
C GLU A 53 -5.84 6.16 -4.47
N TYR A 54 -5.75 4.87 -4.84
CA TYR A 54 -6.42 4.38 -6.03
C TYR A 54 -7.93 4.59 -5.98
N GLU A 55 -8.46 5.07 -7.11
CA GLU A 55 -9.89 5.08 -7.35
C GLU A 55 -10.40 3.67 -7.61
N THR A 56 -11.72 3.52 -7.49
CA THR A 56 -12.39 2.23 -7.62
C THR A 56 -12.02 1.50 -8.91
N GLU A 57 -11.84 2.22 -10.03
CA GLU A 57 -11.61 1.62 -11.36
C GLU A 57 -10.13 1.47 -11.73
N THR A 58 -9.19 1.96 -10.90
CA THR A 58 -7.77 2.01 -11.27
C THR A 58 -7.21 0.62 -11.57
N LEU A 59 -7.39 -0.36 -10.69
CA LEU A 59 -6.91 -1.73 -10.92
C LEU A 59 -7.64 -2.44 -12.08
N GLN A 60 -8.92 -2.13 -12.32
CA GLN A 60 -9.65 -2.65 -13.49
C GLN A 60 -9.02 -2.14 -14.78
N ASN A 61 -8.68 -0.85 -14.83
CA ASN A 61 -8.06 -0.23 -16.00
C ASN A 61 -6.66 -0.79 -16.26
N GLU A 62 -5.86 -1.02 -15.20
CA GLU A 62 -4.57 -1.71 -15.32
C GLU A 62 -4.73 -3.13 -15.85
N TYR A 63 -5.67 -3.91 -15.29
CA TYR A 63 -5.93 -5.27 -15.76
C TYR A 63 -6.36 -5.31 -17.23
N ARG A 64 -7.26 -4.41 -17.67
CA ARG A 64 -7.69 -4.32 -19.08
C ARG A 64 -6.54 -3.96 -20.01
N ARG A 65 -5.69 -3.01 -19.60
CA ARG A 65 -4.50 -2.61 -20.36
C ARG A 65 -3.53 -3.77 -20.52
N ASP A 66 -3.27 -4.51 -19.45
CA ASP A 66 -2.23 -5.55 -19.41
C ASP A 66 -2.73 -6.85 -20.04
N SER A 67 -3.98 -7.26 -19.81
CA SER A 67 -4.60 -8.43 -20.45
C SER A 67 -4.75 -8.30 -21.98
N ALA A 68 -4.88 -7.08 -22.49
CA ALA A 68 -4.87 -6.81 -23.93
C ALA A 68 -3.50 -7.09 -24.58
N ARG A 69 -2.41 -7.03 -23.80
CA ARG A 69 -1.05 -7.32 -24.25
C ARG A 69 -0.64 -8.76 -23.94
N GLU A 70 -1.00 -9.24 -22.77
CA GLU A 70 -0.68 -10.58 -22.26
C GLU A 70 -1.95 -11.25 -21.74
N PRO A 71 -2.61 -12.11 -22.55
CA PRO A 71 -3.87 -12.76 -22.18
C PRO A 71 -3.81 -13.62 -20.92
N ALA A 72 -2.61 -14.02 -20.49
CA ALA A 72 -2.37 -14.78 -19.26
C ALA A 72 -2.28 -13.90 -18.00
N THR A 73 -2.44 -12.57 -18.13
CA THR A 73 -2.44 -11.64 -16.98
C THR A 73 -3.49 -12.09 -15.95
N PRO A 74 -3.09 -12.36 -14.70
CA PRO A 74 -4.02 -12.80 -13.67
C PRO A 74 -4.96 -11.66 -13.27
N LEU A 75 -6.19 -12.01 -12.87
CA LEU A 75 -7.10 -11.05 -12.26
C LEU A 75 -6.50 -10.50 -10.95
N PRO A 76 -6.68 -9.20 -10.66
CA PRO A 76 -6.33 -8.63 -9.36
C PRO A 76 -7.05 -9.39 -8.25
N GLN A 77 -6.28 -9.82 -7.24
CA GLN A 77 -6.82 -10.59 -6.12
C GLN A 77 -7.74 -9.72 -5.26
N HIS A 78 -8.81 -10.33 -4.73
CA HIS A 78 -9.77 -9.70 -3.81
C HIS A 78 -10.45 -8.40 -4.31
N TYR A 79 -10.40 -8.14 -5.63
CA TYR A 79 -10.87 -6.88 -6.22
C TYR A 79 -12.26 -6.99 -6.85
N PHE A 80 -12.50 -8.04 -7.65
CA PHE A 80 -13.82 -8.30 -8.23
C PHE A 80 -14.63 -9.24 -7.32
N SER A 81 -15.92 -8.95 -7.13
CA SER A 81 -16.82 -9.69 -6.23
C SER A 81 -17.20 -11.08 -6.77
N SER A 82 -17.47 -11.15 -8.07
CA SER A 82 -17.41 -12.37 -8.87
C SER A 82 -16.09 -12.34 -9.63
N LYS A 83 -15.57 -13.49 -10.10
CA LYS A 83 -14.38 -13.54 -10.98
C LYS A 83 -14.63 -12.94 -12.38
N ASP A 84 -15.52 -11.96 -12.47
CA ASP A 84 -16.01 -11.30 -13.66
C ASP A 84 -15.57 -9.83 -13.66
N ALA A 85 -14.67 -9.49 -14.59
CA ALA A 85 -14.11 -8.16 -14.74
C ALA A 85 -15.10 -7.15 -15.39
N SER A 86 -16.32 -7.57 -15.72
CA SER A 86 -17.37 -6.70 -16.25
C SER A 86 -18.17 -5.95 -15.17
N VAL A 87 -18.10 -6.39 -13.91
CA VAL A 87 -18.81 -5.79 -12.78
C VAL A 87 -17.99 -4.65 -12.18
N VAL A 88 -18.65 -3.56 -11.76
CA VAL A 88 -17.98 -2.49 -11.00
C VAL A 88 -17.54 -3.04 -9.64
N PRO A 89 -16.24 -3.04 -9.32
CA PRO A 89 -15.73 -3.62 -8.10
C PRO A 89 -16.13 -2.76 -6.88
N PRO A 90 -16.44 -3.38 -5.73
CA PRO A 90 -16.65 -2.62 -4.50
C PRO A 90 -15.33 -1.96 -4.06
N ASN A 91 -15.39 -0.71 -3.63
CA ASN A 91 -14.22 -0.04 -3.05
C ASN A 91 -14.09 -0.42 -1.57
N THR A 92 -13.23 -1.38 -1.28
CA THR A 92 -13.01 -1.89 0.08
C THR A 92 -11.86 -1.19 0.81
N TRP A 93 -11.03 -0.41 0.11
CA TRP A 93 -9.78 0.16 0.67
C TRP A 93 -9.82 1.67 0.93
N ARG A 94 -10.78 2.43 0.38
CA ARG A 94 -10.82 3.91 0.51
C ARG A 94 -10.78 4.41 1.96
N HIS A 95 -11.30 3.64 2.92
CA HIS A 95 -11.20 3.98 4.33
C HIS A 95 -9.74 4.07 4.83
N ALA A 96 -8.81 3.34 4.21
CA ALA A 96 -7.38 3.40 4.54
C ALA A 96 -6.75 4.76 4.17
N ALA A 97 -7.39 5.57 3.32
CA ALA A 97 -6.94 6.92 2.99
C ALA A 97 -6.91 7.87 4.21
N HIS A 98 -7.50 7.49 5.35
CA HIS A 98 -7.30 8.19 6.62
C HIS A 98 -5.82 8.30 7.04
N ILE A 99 -4.94 7.45 6.50
CA ILE A 99 -3.50 7.59 6.69
C ILE A 99 -2.98 8.97 6.27
N TYR A 100 -3.54 9.57 5.20
CA TYR A 100 -3.16 10.91 4.75
C TYR A 100 -3.54 11.98 5.76
N THR A 101 -4.73 11.87 6.38
CA THR A 101 -5.14 12.78 7.45
C THR A 101 -4.23 12.64 8.67
N ASN A 102 -3.90 11.41 9.07
CA ASN A 102 -3.00 11.17 10.20
C ASN A 102 -1.59 11.69 9.91
N TRP A 103 -1.11 11.54 8.68
CA TRP A 103 0.18 12.05 8.25
C TRP A 103 0.24 13.58 8.26
N ILE A 104 -0.80 14.27 7.77
CA ILE A 104 -0.85 15.74 7.83
C ILE A 104 -0.87 16.22 9.29
N LYS A 105 -1.68 15.59 10.15
CA LYS A 105 -1.71 15.88 11.61
C LYS A 105 -0.39 15.57 12.32
N ALA A 106 0.46 14.75 11.72
CA ALA A 106 1.80 14.47 12.24
C ALA A 106 2.80 15.57 11.88
N ILE A 107 2.51 16.38 10.85
CA ILE A 107 3.39 17.47 10.40
C ILE A 107 3.01 18.80 11.07
N TYR A 108 1.72 19.03 11.33
CA TYR A 108 1.15 20.27 11.89
C TYR A 108 0.60 20.07 13.29
#